data_AF-G7YBU8-F1
#
_entry.id   AF-G7YBU8-F1
#
_cell.length_a   1.000
_cell.length_b   1.000
_cell.length_c   1.000
_cell.angle_alpha   90.00
_cell.angle_beta   90.00
_cell.angle_gamma   90.00
#
_symmetry.space_group_name_H-M   'P 1'
#
loop_
_entity.id
_entity.type
_entity.pdbx_description
1 polymer ?
#
loop_
_entity_poly.entity_id
_entity_poly.type
_entity_poly.pdbx_seq_one_letter_code
_entity_poly.pdbx_strand_id
1 'polypeptide(L)'
;MTSRNDGIQLLLQAEKSASEKVNEAKRRKAKRLKEAKIEAQAEIDAERAERERHFKMIEEREHKAELHYKCTKIAEEVAKAQNCTIDLDIVCLATELLFRFYQVLATDLETFAKHAKRTTINMDDVLCFVRRNPQLVQLMSDFHKQQTTGKKPPDVAVPLPTSSGTDSKKSEQPPPKDSETKTAVHSPDSAQSLTEWFMDLE
;
A
#
# COMPACT_ATOMS: atom_id res chain seq x y z
N MET A 1 27.03 -70.31 -39.85
CA MET A 1 26.48 -70.29 -38.47
C MET A 1 26.31 -68.84 -38.04
N THR A 2 25.34 -68.12 -38.62
CA THR A 2 25.17 -66.65 -38.41
C THR A 2 23.68 -66.27 -38.27
N SER A 3 22.78 -66.98 -38.96
CA SER A 3 21.34 -66.71 -39.02
C SER A 3 20.56 -66.76 -37.69
N ARG A 4 21.02 -67.49 -36.66
CA ARG A 4 20.32 -67.56 -35.35
C ARG A 4 20.54 -66.30 -34.50
N ASN A 5 21.67 -65.61 -34.67
CA ASN A 5 22.00 -64.42 -33.89
C ASN A 5 21.35 -63.15 -34.48
N ASP A 6 21.14 -63.12 -35.80
CA ASP A 6 20.58 -61.96 -36.51
C ASP A 6 19.11 -61.68 -36.10
N GLY A 7 18.32 -62.72 -35.86
CA GLY A 7 16.91 -62.58 -35.43
C GLY A 7 16.75 -62.00 -34.03
N ILE A 8 17.64 -62.36 -33.10
CA ILE A 8 17.63 -61.83 -31.72
C ILE A 8 18.03 -60.34 -31.73
N GLN A 9 19.02 -59.97 -32.54
CA GLN A 9 19.43 -58.56 -32.68
C GLN A 9 18.30 -57.70 -33.28
N LEU A 10 17.56 -58.22 -34.25
CA LEU A 10 16.43 -57.51 -34.86
C LEU A 10 15.31 -57.23 -33.83
N LEU A 11 15.01 -58.21 -32.97
CA LEU A 11 14.02 -58.04 -31.90
C LEU A 11 14.47 -56.99 -30.86
N LEU A 12 15.74 -57.02 -30.46
CA LEU A 12 16.30 -56.03 -29.53
C LEU A 12 16.29 -54.61 -30.13
N GLN A 13 16.58 -54.48 -31.44
CA GLN A 13 16.48 -53.21 -32.14
C GLN A 13 15.03 -52.72 -32.23
N ALA A 14 14.09 -53.62 -32.53
CA ALA A 14 12.67 -53.30 -32.56
C ALA A 14 12.14 -52.86 -31.19
N GLU A 15 12.56 -53.53 -30.11
CA GLU A 15 12.23 -53.16 -28.73
C GLU A 15 12.76 -51.77 -28.37
N LYS A 16 14.03 -51.49 -28.71
CA LYS A 16 14.64 -50.17 -28.51
C LYS A 16 13.89 -49.08 -29.27
N SER A 17 13.59 -49.30 -30.56
CA SER A 17 12.85 -48.34 -31.38
C SER A 17 11.41 -48.13 -30.89
N ALA A 18 10.74 -49.17 -30.38
CA ALA A 18 9.41 -49.04 -29.78
C ALA A 18 9.45 -48.22 -28.48
N SER A 19 10.43 -48.50 -27.61
CA SER A 19 10.66 -47.77 -26.36
C SER A 19 10.95 -46.28 -26.62
N GLU A 20 11.80 -45.98 -27.61
CA GLU A 20 12.10 -44.60 -28.03
C GLU A 20 10.85 -43.86 -28.51
N LYS A 21 10.00 -44.49 -29.33
CA LYS A 21 8.72 -43.89 -29.79
C LYS A 21 7.78 -43.58 -28.63
N VAL A 22 7.67 -44.48 -27.65
CA VAL A 22 6.84 -44.25 -26.44
C VAL A 22 7.42 -43.13 -25.58
N ASN A 23 8.74 -43.10 -25.38
CA ASN A 23 9.40 -42.07 -24.60
C ASN A 23 9.30 -40.69 -25.28
N GLU A 24 9.41 -40.64 -26.61
CA GLU A 24 9.19 -39.42 -27.38
C GLU A 24 7.75 -38.92 -27.23
N ALA A 25 6.75 -39.81 -27.33
CA ALA A 25 5.35 -39.45 -27.13
C ALA A 25 5.09 -38.90 -25.72
N LYS A 26 5.66 -39.52 -24.68
CA LYS A 26 5.59 -39.04 -23.29
C LYS A 26 6.25 -37.66 -23.14
N ARG A 27 7.44 -37.46 -23.72
CA ARG A 27 8.16 -36.18 -23.71
C ARG A 27 7.36 -35.08 -24.41
N ARG A 28 6.76 -35.37 -25.57
CA ARG A 28 5.90 -34.41 -26.30
C ARG A 28 4.68 -34.01 -25.48
N LYS A 29 4.00 -34.95 -24.83
CA LYS A 29 2.86 -34.65 -23.94
C LYS A 29 3.29 -33.80 -22.74
N ALA A 30 4.40 -34.16 -22.08
CA ALA A 30 4.92 -33.40 -20.95
C ALA A 30 5.34 -31.97 -21.34
N LYS A 31 5.97 -31.81 -22.51
CA LYS A 31 6.35 -30.50 -23.05
C LYS A 31 5.13 -29.61 -23.30
N ARG A 32 4.11 -30.12 -24.00
CA ARG A 32 2.86 -29.37 -24.24
C ARG A 32 2.15 -28.97 -22.96
N LEU A 33 2.10 -29.86 -21.98
CA LEU A 33 1.48 -29.55 -20.68
C LEU A 33 2.28 -28.49 -19.91
N LYS A 34 3.61 -28.54 -19.98
CA LYS A 34 4.48 -27.54 -19.36
C LYS A 34 4.33 -26.18 -20.05
N GLU A 35 4.31 -26.15 -21.38
CA GLU A 35 4.11 -24.93 -22.18
C GLU A 35 2.77 -24.28 -21.86
N ALA A 36 1.67 -25.04 -21.90
CA ALA A 36 0.34 -24.53 -21.56
C ALA A 36 0.26 -23.97 -20.13
N LYS A 37 0.95 -24.59 -19.16
CA LYS A 37 1.00 -24.07 -17.78
C LYS A 37 1.78 -22.77 -17.69
N ILE A 38 2.92 -22.67 -18.39
CA ILE A 38 3.75 -21.46 -18.40
C ILE A 38 2.98 -20.31 -19.06
N GLU A 39 2.33 -20.58 -20.19
CA GLU A 39 1.54 -19.58 -20.91
C GLU A 39 0.35 -19.09 -20.09
N ALA A 40 -0.43 -20.00 -19.50
CA ALA A 40 -1.54 -19.62 -18.62
C ALA A 40 -1.07 -18.83 -17.38
N GLN A 41 0.06 -19.23 -16.77
CA GLN A 41 0.63 -18.49 -15.65
C GLN A 41 1.11 -17.10 -16.08
N ALA A 42 1.75 -16.99 -17.24
CA ALA A 42 2.21 -15.71 -17.79
C ALA A 42 1.03 -14.76 -18.07
N GLU A 43 -0.09 -15.28 -18.57
CA GLU A 43 -1.31 -14.49 -18.79
C GLU A 43 -1.93 -14.00 -17.47
N ILE A 44 -2.01 -14.87 -16.46
CA ILE A 44 -2.46 -14.49 -15.11
C ILE A 44 -1.55 -13.42 -14.49
N ASP A 45 -0.24 -13.57 -14.63
CA ASP A 45 0.73 -12.64 -14.06
C ASP A 45 0.69 -11.29 -14.79
N ALA A 46 0.50 -11.28 -16.12
CA ALA A 46 0.33 -10.07 -16.89
C ALA A 46 -0.93 -9.29 -16.47
N GLU A 47 -2.07 -9.98 -16.37
CA GLU A 47 -3.33 -9.34 -15.96
C GLU A 47 -3.27 -8.86 -14.51
N ARG A 48 -2.59 -9.60 -13.63
CA ARG A 48 -2.30 -9.15 -12.26
C ARG A 48 -1.45 -7.89 -12.26
N ALA A 49 -0.39 -7.83 -13.06
CA ALA A 49 0.49 -6.67 -13.13
C ALA A 49 -0.26 -5.43 -13.66
N GLU A 50 -1.16 -5.59 -14.62
CA GLU A 50 -2.01 -4.51 -15.10
C GLU A 50 -2.97 -3.99 -14.02
N ARG A 51 -3.65 -4.90 -13.31
CA ARG A 51 -4.52 -4.52 -12.18
C ARG A 51 -3.74 -3.82 -11.08
N GLU A 52 -2.55 -4.30 -10.74
CA GLU A 52 -1.69 -3.69 -9.73
C GLU A 52 -1.25 -2.28 -10.14
N ARG A 53 -0.90 -2.07 -11.42
CA ARG A 53 -0.59 -0.72 -11.94
C ARG A 53 -1.78 0.21 -11.81
N HIS A 54 -2.97 -0.25 -12.21
CA HIS A 54 -4.19 0.56 -12.12
C HIS A 54 -4.54 0.89 -10.67
N PHE A 55 -4.47 -0.10 -9.78
CA PHE A 55 -4.68 0.09 -8.35
C PHE A 55 -3.69 1.11 -7.77
N LYS A 56 -2.39 0.97 -8.09
CA LYS A 56 -1.35 1.90 -7.64
C LYS A 56 -1.58 3.33 -8.14
N MET A 57 -2.06 3.50 -9.38
CA MET A 57 -2.41 4.83 -9.90
C MET A 57 -3.60 5.45 -9.16
N ILE A 58 -4.64 4.67 -8.86
CA ILE A 58 -5.78 5.17 -8.07
C ILE A 58 -5.32 5.56 -6.67
N GLU A 59 -4.57 4.67 -6.03
CA GLU A 59 -4.04 4.90 -4.68
C GLU A 59 -3.19 6.18 -4.62
N GLU A 60 -2.27 6.37 -5.58
CA GLU A 60 -1.46 7.58 -5.67
C GLU A 60 -2.32 8.85 -5.83
N ARG A 61 -3.38 8.79 -6.66
CA ARG A 61 -4.31 9.91 -6.86
C ARG A 61 -5.08 10.24 -5.59
N GLU A 62 -5.62 9.24 -4.90
CA GLU A 62 -6.38 9.43 -3.66
C GLU A 62 -5.50 10.04 -2.56
N HIS A 63 -4.28 9.53 -2.37
CA HIS A 63 -3.33 10.08 -1.40
C HIS A 63 -2.93 11.52 -1.73
N LYS A 64 -2.69 11.84 -3.02
CA LYS A 64 -2.40 13.21 -3.45
C LYS A 64 -3.60 14.15 -3.23
N ALA A 65 -4.82 13.70 -3.49
CA ALA A 65 -6.02 14.50 -3.26
C ALA A 65 -6.23 14.80 -1.76
N GLU A 66 -6.04 13.79 -0.89
CA GLU A 66 -6.11 13.97 0.56
C GLU A 66 -5.03 14.95 1.05
N LEU A 67 -3.80 14.79 0.56
CA LEU A 67 -2.69 15.67 0.90
C LEU A 67 -2.96 17.09 0.42
N HIS A 68 -3.47 17.27 -0.80
CA HIS A 68 -3.84 18.58 -1.34
C HIS A 68 -4.86 19.28 -0.45
N TYR A 69 -5.92 18.59 -0.05
CA TYR A 69 -6.92 19.13 0.87
C TYR A 69 -6.28 19.65 2.17
N LYS A 70 -5.38 18.86 2.78
CA LYS A 70 -4.66 19.26 4.01
C LYS A 70 -3.75 20.47 3.74
N CYS A 71 -3.01 20.48 2.64
CA CYS A 71 -2.17 21.61 2.22
C CYS A 71 -3.00 22.89 2.06
N THR A 72 -4.16 22.81 1.41
CA THR A 72 -5.07 23.95 1.26
C THR A 72 -5.52 24.49 2.62
N LYS A 73 -5.87 23.61 3.56
CA LYS A 73 -6.28 24.06 4.91
C LYS A 73 -5.16 24.74 5.69
N ILE A 74 -3.94 24.19 5.64
CA ILE A 74 -2.77 24.83 6.25
C ILE A 74 -2.48 26.17 5.55
N ALA A 75 -2.57 26.24 4.22
CA ALA A 75 -2.38 27.47 3.47
C ALA A 75 -3.42 28.54 3.84
N GLU A 76 -4.70 28.18 3.99
CA GLU A 76 -5.76 29.08 4.46
C GLU A 76 -5.46 29.65 5.86
N GLU A 77 -4.93 28.83 6.78
CA GLU A 77 -4.53 29.27 8.13
C GLU A 77 -3.35 30.23 8.09
N VAL A 78 -2.32 29.92 7.29
CA VAL A 78 -1.13 30.78 7.12
C VAL A 78 -1.51 32.10 6.45
N ALA A 79 -2.36 32.07 5.42
CA ALA A 79 -2.88 33.24 4.73
C ALA A 79 -3.60 34.19 5.69
N LYS A 80 -4.44 33.64 6.59
CA LYS A 80 -5.13 34.43 7.63
C LYS A 80 -4.16 35.01 8.64
N ALA A 81 -3.20 34.23 9.12
CA ALA A 81 -2.24 34.69 10.13
C ALA A 81 -1.31 35.80 9.60
N GLN A 82 -0.92 35.70 8.32
CA GLN A 82 0.00 36.63 7.67
C GLN A 82 -0.70 37.75 6.89
N ASN A 83 -2.05 37.74 6.84
CA ASN A 83 -2.87 38.65 6.04
C ASN A 83 -2.43 38.72 4.58
N CYS A 84 -2.13 37.57 3.98
CA CYS A 84 -1.72 37.45 2.58
C CYS A 84 -2.64 36.46 1.83
N THR A 85 -2.61 36.51 0.50
CA THR A 85 -3.29 35.53 -0.35
C THR A 85 -2.26 34.54 -0.88
N ILE A 86 -2.55 33.24 -0.77
CA ILE A 86 -1.71 32.18 -1.33
C ILE A 86 -2.38 31.69 -2.60
N ASP A 87 -1.63 31.69 -3.69
CA ASP A 87 -2.11 31.24 -4.99
C ASP A 87 -2.23 29.70 -5.03
N LEU A 88 -3.18 29.20 -5.82
CA LEU A 88 -3.48 27.78 -5.89
C LEU A 88 -2.30 26.97 -6.44
N ASP A 89 -1.54 27.54 -7.38
CA ASP A 89 -0.33 26.91 -7.93
C ASP A 89 0.73 26.67 -6.85
N ILE A 90 0.84 27.56 -5.85
CA ILE A 90 1.75 27.39 -4.71
C ILE A 90 1.30 26.22 -3.83
N VAL A 91 -0.01 26.06 -3.63
CA VAL A 91 -0.58 24.92 -2.88
C VAL A 91 -0.36 23.60 -3.63
N CYS A 92 -0.51 23.60 -4.95
CA CYS A 92 -0.21 22.44 -5.81
C CYS A 92 1.27 22.05 -5.71
N LEU A 93 2.18 23.03 -5.82
CA LEU A 93 3.63 22.80 -5.69
C LEU A 93 4.01 22.26 -4.31
N ALA A 94 3.42 22.82 -3.24
CA ALA A 94 3.65 22.32 -1.88
C ALA A 94 3.16 20.87 -1.71
N THR A 95 2.02 20.53 -2.32
CA THR A 95 1.46 19.17 -2.28
C THR A 95 2.38 18.17 -2.97
N GLU A 96 2.88 18.49 -4.17
CA GLU A 96 3.79 17.59 -4.90
C GLU A 96 5.14 17.43 -4.18
N LEU A 97 5.64 18.51 -3.57
CA LEU A 97 6.86 18.46 -2.74
C LEU A 97 6.67 17.56 -1.52
N LEU A 98 5.56 17.71 -0.80
CA LEU A 98 5.24 16.90 0.38
C LEU A 98 5.00 15.43 0.01
N PHE A 99 4.35 15.16 -1.12
CA PHE A 99 4.14 13.79 -1.59
C PHE A 99 5.47 13.08 -1.85
N ARG A 100 6.42 13.73 -2.55
CA ARG A 100 7.78 13.20 -2.73
C ARG A 100 8.52 13.05 -1.40
N PHE A 101 8.36 14.02 -0.51
CA PHE A 101 8.99 13.97 0.81
C PHE A 101 8.50 12.79 1.66
N TYR A 102 7.22 12.42 1.58
CA TYR A 102 6.66 11.27 2.30
C TYR A 102 7.30 9.95 1.87
N GLN A 103 7.62 9.80 0.58
CA GLN A 103 8.31 8.61 0.06
C GLN A 103 9.74 8.49 0.63
N VAL A 104 10.46 9.60 0.68
CA VAL A 104 11.80 9.67 1.29
C VAL A 104 11.72 9.40 2.79
N LEU A 105 10.79 10.05 3.49
CA LEU A 105 10.55 9.86 4.92
C LEU A 105 10.26 8.39 5.24
N ALA A 106 9.36 7.75 4.50
CA ALA A 106 9.02 6.34 4.72
C ALA A 106 10.24 5.41 4.53
N THR A 107 11.02 5.64 3.46
CA THR A 107 12.21 4.82 3.15
C THR A 107 13.31 5.00 4.22
N ASP A 108 13.52 6.23 4.66
CA ASP A 108 14.52 6.54 5.71
C ASP A 108 14.10 5.94 7.06
N LEU A 109 12.83 6.09 7.46
CA LEU A 109 12.32 5.52 8.72
C LEU A 109 12.43 3.99 8.73
N GLU A 110 12.08 3.33 7.62
CA GLU A 110 12.24 1.88 7.50
C GLU A 110 13.72 1.47 7.60
N THR A 111 14.61 2.25 6.98
CA THR A 111 16.06 2.01 7.02
C THR A 111 16.62 2.17 8.44
N PHE A 112 16.18 3.18 9.20
CA PHE A 112 16.61 3.36 10.60
C PHE A 112 16.14 2.22 11.50
N ALA A 113 14.88 1.79 11.36
CA ALA A 113 14.35 0.64 12.11
C ALA A 113 15.15 -0.63 11.79
N LYS A 114 15.40 -0.90 10.50
CA LYS A 114 16.21 -2.04 10.04
C LYS A 114 17.66 -1.97 10.54
N HIS A 115 18.27 -0.79 10.58
CA HIS A 115 19.62 -0.59 11.12
C HIS A 115 19.70 -0.98 12.60
N ALA A 116 18.64 -0.70 13.36
CA ALA A 116 18.47 -1.12 14.75
C ALA A 116 17.98 -2.57 14.92
N LYS A 117 17.94 -3.38 13.83
CA LYS A 117 17.42 -4.76 13.81
C LYS A 117 15.95 -4.89 14.26
N ARG A 118 15.15 -3.84 14.05
CA ARG A 118 13.71 -3.81 14.32
C ARG A 118 12.93 -3.85 13.00
N THR A 119 11.74 -4.45 13.03
CA THR A 119 10.76 -4.40 11.92
C THR A 119 9.68 -3.35 12.15
N THR A 120 9.59 -2.82 13.37
CA THR A 120 8.60 -1.81 13.77
C THR A 120 9.31 -0.48 14.01
N ILE A 121 8.77 0.58 13.41
CA ILE A 121 9.26 1.96 13.53
C ILE A 121 8.88 2.52 14.90
N ASN A 122 9.86 3.11 15.59
CA ASN A 122 9.73 3.74 16.91
C ASN A 122 10.11 5.23 16.84
N MET A 123 9.96 5.94 17.96
CA MET A 123 10.31 7.37 18.05
C MET A 123 11.80 7.65 17.82
N ASP A 124 12.69 6.72 18.15
CA ASP A 124 14.12 6.87 17.90
C ASP A 124 14.44 7.01 16.41
N ASP A 125 13.64 6.37 15.54
CA ASP A 125 13.81 6.44 14.08
C ASP A 125 13.40 7.83 13.57
N VAL A 126 12.31 8.39 14.12
CA VAL A 126 11.85 9.76 13.82
C VAL A 126 12.87 10.80 14.29
N LEU A 127 13.41 10.63 15.52
CA LEU A 127 14.46 11.50 16.04
C LEU A 127 15.74 11.41 15.21
N CYS A 128 16.10 10.21 14.75
CA CYS A 128 17.22 10.02 13.84
C CYS A 128 17.00 10.74 12.51
N PHE A 129 15.78 10.73 11.97
CA PHE A 129 15.45 11.44 10.73
C PHE A 129 15.66 12.95 10.88
N VAL A 130 15.17 13.56 11.96
CA VAL A 130 15.27 15.02 12.17
C VAL A 130 16.61 15.49 12.75
N ARG A 131 17.58 14.58 13.00
CA ARG A 131 18.85 14.84 13.70
C ARG A 131 19.68 16.02 13.17
N ARG A 132 19.51 16.40 11.91
CA ARG A 132 20.23 17.51 11.27
C ARG A 132 19.74 18.88 11.73
N ASN A 133 18.54 18.96 12.31
CA ASN A 133 17.96 20.20 12.84
C ASN A 133 17.76 20.06 14.36
N PRO A 134 18.68 20.59 15.19
CA PRO A 134 18.61 20.45 16.66
C PRO A 134 17.33 21.01 17.28
N GLN A 135 16.77 22.10 16.75
CA GLN A 135 15.52 22.68 17.25
C GLN A 135 14.34 21.75 17.01
N LEU A 136 14.30 21.13 15.83
CA LEU A 136 13.26 20.16 15.49
C LEU A 136 13.37 18.88 16.33
N VAL A 137 14.60 18.42 16.62
CA VAL A 137 14.84 17.29 17.54
C VAL A 137 14.26 17.58 18.93
N GLN A 138 14.50 18.78 19.47
CA GLN A 138 13.97 19.18 20.77
C GLN A 138 12.43 19.21 20.76
N LEU A 139 11.84 19.88 19.77
CA LEU A 139 10.38 19.95 19.62
C LEU A 139 9.74 18.56 19.57
N MET A 140 10.27 17.65 18.75
CA MET A 140 9.77 16.28 18.62
C MET A 140 9.96 15.47 19.90
N SER A 141 11.08 15.65 20.60
CA SER A 141 11.36 14.98 21.88
C SER A 141 10.39 15.43 22.97
N ASP A 142 10.09 16.73 23.04
CA ASP A 142 9.18 17.27 24.04
C ASP A 142 7.73 16.88 23.75
N PHE A 143 7.34 16.85 22.47
CA PHE A 143 6.05 16.32 22.04
C PHE A 143 5.89 14.84 22.42
N HIS A 144 6.94 14.03 22.28
CA HIS A 144 6.91 12.63 22.71
C HIS A 144 6.69 12.49 24.22
N LYS A 145 7.42 13.27 25.03
CA LYS A 145 7.28 13.27 26.49
C LYS A 145 5.84 13.58 26.91
N GLN A 146 5.24 14.63 26.34
CA GLN A 146 3.87 15.04 26.64
C GLN A 146 2.87 13.90 26.41
N GLN A 147 3.00 13.17 25.29
CA GLN A 147 2.14 12.03 24.98
C GLN A 147 2.31 10.86 25.98
N THR A 148 3.53 10.61 26.47
CA THR A 148 3.77 9.54 27.46
C THR A 148 3.29 9.90 28.86
N THR A 149 3.32 11.19 29.24
CA THR A 149 2.92 11.64 30.58
C THR A 149 1.41 11.79 30.77
N GLY A 150 0.62 11.88 29.69
CA GLY A 150 -0.85 12.03 29.72
C GLY A 150 -1.64 10.74 29.99
N LYS A 151 -1.00 9.57 30.03
CA LYS A 151 -1.63 8.27 30.37
C LYS A 151 -1.05 7.73 31.68
N LYS A 152 -1.49 8.23 32.83
CA LYS A 152 -1.39 7.49 34.10
C LYS A 152 -2.69 6.70 34.32
N PRO A 153 -2.69 5.37 34.32
CA PRO A 153 -3.85 4.59 34.76
C PRO A 153 -4.00 4.71 36.30
N PRO A 154 -5.23 4.79 36.84
CA PRO A 154 -5.44 4.74 38.28
C PRO A 154 -5.15 3.32 38.80
N ASP A 155 -4.45 3.30 39.93
CA ASP A 155 -4.10 2.15 40.74
C ASP A 155 -5.35 1.53 41.38
N VAL A 156 -5.78 0.34 40.93
CA VAL A 156 -6.60 -0.58 41.75
C VAL A 156 -6.29 -2.05 41.39
N ALA A 157 -5.92 -2.81 42.41
CA ALA A 157 -5.67 -4.24 42.40
C ALA A 157 -6.94 -5.10 42.16
N VAL A 158 -6.82 -6.11 41.26
CA VAL A 158 -7.26 -7.54 41.30
C VAL A 158 -8.72 -7.87 41.75
N PRO A 159 -9.49 -8.88 41.21
CA PRO A 159 -9.13 -10.07 40.39
C PRO A 159 -10.02 -10.38 39.15
N LEU A 160 -9.55 -11.35 38.36
CA LEU A 160 -10.27 -12.09 37.31
C LEU A 160 -11.50 -12.86 37.86
N PRO A 161 -12.60 -12.99 37.10
CA PRO A 161 -13.00 -14.33 36.66
C PRO A 161 -13.53 -14.42 35.22
N THR A 162 -13.61 -15.67 34.78
CA THR A 162 -13.97 -16.26 33.49
C THR A 162 -15.45 -16.16 33.07
N SER A 163 -15.65 -16.40 31.76
CA SER A 163 -16.77 -17.10 31.10
C SER A 163 -17.98 -16.33 30.52
N SER A 164 -18.22 -16.66 29.24
CA SER A 164 -19.50 -16.88 28.54
C SER A 164 -20.49 -15.74 28.27
N GLY A 165 -20.81 -15.58 26.98
CA GLY A 165 -22.20 -15.76 26.52
C GLY A 165 -23.00 -14.51 26.11
N THR A 166 -23.24 -14.43 24.80
CA THR A 166 -24.54 -14.11 24.14
C THR A 166 -25.19 -12.73 24.28
N ASP A 167 -25.22 -12.06 23.11
CA ASP A 167 -26.40 -11.55 22.39
C ASP A 167 -27.22 -10.31 22.83
N SER A 168 -27.39 -9.44 21.82
CA SER A 168 -28.63 -8.73 21.42
C SER A 168 -29.03 -7.39 22.07
N LYS A 169 -28.77 -6.31 21.29
CA LYS A 169 -29.75 -5.45 20.58
C LYS A 169 -30.75 -4.59 21.37
N LYS A 170 -30.57 -3.25 21.34
CA LYS A 170 -31.61 -2.17 21.25
C LYS A 170 -30.89 -0.81 21.36
N SER A 171 -31.22 0.33 20.74
CA SER A 171 -32.10 0.79 19.66
C SER A 171 -31.71 2.26 19.45
N GLU A 172 -31.52 2.70 18.21
CA GLU A 172 -31.24 4.10 17.88
C GLU A 172 -32.46 4.68 17.16
N GLN A 173 -32.91 5.87 17.59
CA GLN A 173 -33.83 6.72 16.83
C GLN A 173 -33.31 8.17 16.87
N PRO A 174 -33.34 8.90 15.74
CA PRO A 174 -32.62 10.16 15.56
C PRO A 174 -33.53 11.39 15.80
N PRO A 175 -32.94 12.59 15.92
CA PRO A 175 -33.68 13.83 15.65
C PRO A 175 -32.88 14.74 14.66
N PRO A 176 -33.42 15.89 14.20
CA PRO A 176 -33.87 16.07 12.82
C PRO A 176 -33.07 17.15 12.05
N LYS A 177 -33.35 17.26 10.75
CA LYS A 177 -32.89 18.31 9.84
C LYS A 177 -33.77 19.55 9.94
N ASP A 178 -33.16 20.74 9.91
CA ASP A 178 -33.63 22.04 9.41
C ASP A 178 -32.37 22.95 9.39
N SER A 179 -32.12 23.93 8.53
CA SER A 179 -32.72 24.49 7.34
C SER A 179 -31.63 25.39 6.70
N GLU A 180 -31.84 25.78 5.46
CA GLU A 180 -30.89 26.36 4.52
C GLU A 180 -30.32 27.74 4.91
N THR A 181 -29.07 28.02 4.53
CA THR A 181 -28.72 29.36 4.03
C THR A 181 -27.63 29.28 2.98
N LYS A 182 -27.98 29.75 1.79
CA LYS A 182 -27.22 29.72 0.55
C LYS A 182 -26.25 30.91 0.54
N THR A 183 -24.94 30.68 0.47
CA THR A 183 -23.97 31.71 0.08
C THR A 183 -22.99 31.07 -0.90
N ALA A 184 -23.03 31.55 -2.14
CA ALA A 184 -22.29 31.00 -3.25
C ALA A 184 -20.78 31.32 -3.11
N VAL A 185 -20.01 30.33 -2.71
CA VAL A 185 -18.57 30.22 -3.00
C VAL A 185 -18.46 28.98 -3.87
N HIS A 186 -17.95 29.12 -5.09
CA HIS A 186 -17.60 27.96 -5.91
C HIS A 186 -16.38 27.28 -5.27
N SER A 187 -16.66 26.42 -4.31
CA SER A 187 -15.72 25.49 -3.68
C SER A 187 -16.09 24.10 -4.20
N PRO A 188 -15.15 23.29 -4.72
CA PRO A 188 -15.44 21.92 -5.09
C PRO A 188 -15.69 21.11 -3.82
N ASP A 189 -16.95 21.04 -3.41
CA ASP A 189 -17.40 20.52 -2.10
C ASP A 189 -17.51 18.98 -2.06
N SER A 190 -16.74 18.29 -2.91
CA SER A 190 -16.69 16.83 -2.94
C SER A 190 -15.28 16.38 -3.26
N ALA A 191 -14.78 15.40 -2.52
CA ALA A 191 -13.52 14.73 -2.81
C ALA A 191 -13.46 14.21 -4.26
N GLN A 192 -14.62 13.89 -4.86
CA GLN A 192 -14.74 13.51 -6.27
C GLN A 192 -14.36 14.65 -7.24
N SER A 193 -14.68 15.90 -6.89
CA SER A 193 -14.36 17.06 -7.71
C SER A 193 -12.87 17.41 -7.66
N LEU A 194 -12.18 17.13 -6.54
CA LEU A 194 -10.73 17.27 -6.45
C LEU A 194 -10.00 16.19 -7.26
N THR A 195 -10.50 14.95 -7.29
CA THR A 195 -9.94 13.91 -8.15
C THR A 195 -10.13 14.19 -9.64
N GLU A 196 -11.25 14.83 -10.02
CA GLU A 196 -11.47 15.29 -11.40
C GLU A 196 -10.54 16.45 -11.76
N TRP A 197 -10.32 17.40 -10.84
CA TRP A 197 -9.42 18.53 -11.09
C TRP A 197 -7.97 18.11 -11.32
N PHE A 198 -7.52 17.02 -10.66
CA PHE A 198 -6.21 16.42 -10.91
C PHE A 198 -6.10 15.66 -12.25
N MET A 199 -7.21 15.37 -12.94
CA MET A 199 -7.18 14.73 -14.27
C MET A 199 -6.82 15.71 -15.39
N ASP A 200 -7.06 17.02 -15.18
CA ASP A 200 -6.94 18.05 -16.22
C ASP A 200 -5.57 18.77 -16.23
N LEU A 201 -4.60 18.32 -15.41
CA LEU A 201 -3.27 18.94 -15.29
C LEU A 201 -2.15 18.25 -16.13
N GLU A 202 -2.49 17.35 -17.04
CA GLU A 202 -1.57 16.78 -18.07
C GLU A 202 -1.67 17.52 -19.41
#